data_AF-A0A0B1SCP8-F1
#
_entry.id   AF-A0A0B1SCP8-F1
#
_cell.length_a   1.000
_cell.length_b   1.000
_cell.length_c   1.000
_cell.angle_alpha   90.00
_cell.angle_beta   90.00
_cell.angle_gamma   90.00
#
_symmetry.space_group_name_H-M   'P 1'
#
loop_
_entity.id
_entity.type
_entity.pdbx_description
1 polymer ?
#
loop_
_entity_poly.entity_id
_entity_poly.type
_entity_poly.pdbx_seq_one_letter_code
_entity_poly.pdbx_strand_id
1 'polypeptide(L)'
;MSYCGQQTYTTQCQCSTRGYSCGQYGCFRARVRGSKSFQPVRSRSGERFEEDNMEQDREVLRQRLRVSKRLRNEPLTESEELEIVSPSVAENRKRSEPVDPNRAFLECCMDRELPDSCLTKCNFGTYTKQALTAMYFKQDPCPLAAMKEMQFCAAQGRDHSECCARNGVTTTLAGMKCLTFCDQRLGKPTQLDMSYVPCFDRFENMKACFWHDLTHFYKRK
;
A
#
# COMPACT_ATOMS: atom_id res chain seq x y z
N MET A 1 -58.87 35.81 -27.66
CA MET A 1 -57.67 35.68 -28.51
C MET A 1 -56.80 34.58 -27.92
N SER A 2 -56.75 33.45 -28.62
CA SER A 2 -56.14 32.19 -28.19
C SER A 2 -54.62 32.20 -28.32
N TYR A 3 -53.94 31.41 -27.48
CA TYR A 3 -52.48 31.28 -27.38
C TYR A 3 -51.83 30.33 -28.42
N CYS A 4 -50.55 30.64 -28.68
CA CYS A 4 -49.36 29.80 -28.99
C CYS A 4 -49.18 29.02 -30.30
N GLY A 5 -47.96 29.17 -30.85
CA GLY A 5 -47.25 28.14 -31.61
C GLY A 5 -46.14 28.65 -32.53
N GLN A 6 -44.92 28.90 -32.02
CA GLN A 6 -43.73 28.97 -32.88
C GLN A 6 -43.39 27.55 -33.35
N GLN A 7 -43.45 27.32 -34.66
CA GLN A 7 -43.06 26.06 -35.30
C GLN A 7 -41.54 25.89 -35.25
N THR A 8 -41.06 25.02 -34.37
CA THR A 8 -39.71 24.46 -34.49
C THR A 8 -39.73 23.39 -35.56
N TYR A 9 -39.17 23.68 -36.73
CA TYR A 9 -38.86 22.67 -37.73
C TYR A 9 -37.74 21.78 -37.17
N THR A 10 -38.09 20.61 -36.64
CA THR A 10 -37.09 19.56 -36.38
C THR A 10 -36.61 19.04 -37.73
N THR A 11 -35.46 19.55 -38.20
CA THR A 11 -34.78 18.96 -39.35
C THR A 11 -34.31 17.56 -38.93
N GLN A 12 -35.04 16.53 -39.33
CA GLN A 12 -34.57 15.14 -39.25
C GLN A 12 -33.33 15.03 -40.14
N CYS A 13 -32.17 15.09 -39.50
CA CYS A 13 -30.87 15.08 -40.15
C CYS A 13 -30.43 13.61 -40.28
N GLN A 14 -30.80 12.95 -41.38
CA GLN A 14 -30.48 11.54 -41.62
C GLN A 14 -29.16 11.41 -42.38
N CYS A 15 -28.03 11.45 -41.68
CA CYS A 15 -26.72 11.20 -42.30
C CYS A 15 -26.55 9.68 -42.51
N SER A 16 -26.92 9.19 -43.70
CA SER A 16 -26.97 7.76 -44.03
C SER A 16 -25.61 7.05 -44.12
N THR A 17 -24.49 7.78 -43.96
CA THR A 17 -23.13 7.25 -44.14
C THR A 17 -22.38 7.15 -42.80
N ARG A 18 -21.83 5.97 -42.49
CA ARG A 18 -20.98 5.75 -41.31
C ARG A 18 -19.83 6.77 -41.29
N GLY A 19 -19.68 7.50 -40.19
CA GLY A 19 -18.61 8.49 -40.01
C GLY A 19 -18.98 9.94 -40.33
N TYR A 20 -20.28 10.26 -40.44
CA TYR A 20 -20.80 11.62 -40.55
C TYR A 20 -21.75 11.94 -39.38
N SER A 21 -21.73 13.18 -38.91
CA SER A 21 -22.56 13.69 -37.82
C SER A 21 -23.25 14.99 -38.22
N CYS A 22 -24.42 15.28 -37.64
CA CYS A 22 -25.16 16.51 -37.95
C CYS A 22 -24.62 17.70 -37.15
N GLY A 23 -24.38 18.82 -37.83
CA GLY A 23 -24.03 20.11 -37.25
C GLY A 23 -25.04 21.19 -37.64
N GLN A 24 -24.78 22.43 -37.23
CA GLN A 24 -25.67 23.57 -37.43
C GLN A 24 -26.00 23.87 -38.91
N TYR A 25 -25.16 23.40 -39.84
CA TYR A 25 -25.33 23.61 -41.29
C TYR A 25 -25.44 22.29 -42.09
N GLY A 26 -25.72 21.16 -41.43
CA GLY A 26 -25.91 19.85 -42.07
C GLY A 26 -24.88 18.77 -41.68
N CYS A 27 -24.75 17.72 -42.50
CA CYS A 27 -23.86 16.59 -42.21
C CYS A 27 -22.38 16.94 -42.46
N PHE A 28 -21.52 16.72 -41.45
CA PHE A 28 -20.06 16.85 -41.56
C PHE A 28 -19.37 15.54 -41.21
N ARG A 29 -18.14 15.33 -41.70
CA ARG A 29 -17.38 14.09 -41.46
C ARG A 29 -16.87 14.06 -40.03
N ALA A 30 -17.37 13.12 -39.22
CA ALA A 30 -16.94 12.89 -37.86
C ALA A 30 -15.52 12.31 -37.86
N ARG A 31 -14.54 13.08 -37.37
CA ARG A 31 -13.21 12.57 -37.09
C ARG A 31 -13.22 11.89 -35.73
N VAL A 32 -12.90 10.60 -35.70
CA VAL A 32 -12.69 9.86 -34.45
C VAL A 32 -11.42 10.40 -33.79
N ARG A 33 -11.53 10.96 -32.59
CA ARG A 33 -10.36 11.46 -31.84
C ARG A 33 -9.64 10.26 -31.22
N GLY A 34 -8.46 9.93 -31.75
CA GLY A 34 -7.56 8.93 -31.15
C GLY A 34 -6.82 9.50 -29.94
N SER A 35 -6.29 8.63 -29.09
CA SER A 35 -5.53 8.96 -27.86
C SER A 35 -4.34 9.91 -28.08
N LYS A 36 -3.84 10.05 -29.31
CA LYS A 36 -2.75 10.98 -29.67
C LYS A 36 -3.23 12.36 -30.15
N SER A 37 -4.53 12.60 -30.22
CA SER A 37 -5.14 13.86 -30.71
C SER A 37 -6.00 14.58 -29.67
N PHE A 38 -5.97 14.13 -28.41
CA PHE A 38 -6.62 14.82 -27.31
C PHE A 38 -5.76 16.02 -26.90
N GLN A 39 -6.12 17.20 -27.40
CA GLN A 39 -5.72 18.46 -26.78
C GLN A 39 -6.86 18.86 -25.85
N PRO A 40 -6.66 18.86 -24.52
CA PRO A 40 -7.63 19.45 -23.63
C PRO A 40 -7.75 20.93 -24.03
N VAL A 41 -8.99 21.40 -24.12
CA VAL A 41 -9.31 22.78 -24.47
C VAL A 41 -8.46 23.66 -23.54
N ARG A 42 -7.56 24.47 -24.11
CA ARG A 42 -6.87 25.52 -23.37
C ARG A 42 -7.95 26.50 -22.91
N SER A 43 -8.47 26.30 -21.70
CA SER A 43 -9.23 27.31 -20.99
C SER A 43 -8.28 28.48 -20.77
N ARG A 44 -8.52 29.52 -21.55
CA ARG A 44 -7.83 30.79 -21.44
C ARG A 44 -8.45 31.55 -20.28
N SER A 45 -8.15 31.11 -19.06
CA SER A 45 -8.38 31.85 -17.83
C SER A 45 -7.15 31.63 -16.98
N GLY A 46 -6.37 32.69 -16.79
CA GLY A 46 -5.29 32.71 -15.81
C GLY A 46 -5.91 32.66 -14.43
N GLU A 47 -6.26 31.46 -13.98
CA GLU A 47 -6.45 31.21 -12.57
C GLU A 47 -5.20 30.54 -12.05
N ARG A 48 -4.74 31.03 -10.90
CA ARG A 48 -3.62 30.50 -10.16
C ARG A 48 -4.03 29.09 -9.72
N PHE A 49 -3.60 28.08 -10.44
CA PHE A 49 -3.86 26.68 -10.09
C PHE A 49 -3.26 26.42 -8.71
N GLU A 50 -4.13 26.13 -7.75
CA GLU A 50 -3.70 25.59 -6.46
C GLU A 50 -3.00 24.25 -6.70
N GLU A 51 -1.87 24.05 -6.02
CA GLU A 51 -0.98 22.89 -6.19
C GLU A 51 -1.70 21.55 -5.96
N ASP A 52 -2.85 21.54 -5.29
CA ASP A 52 -3.67 20.36 -4.96
C ASP A 52 -4.17 19.56 -6.17
N ASN A 53 -4.48 20.22 -7.31
CA ASN A 53 -5.07 19.51 -8.46
C ASN A 53 -4.09 18.57 -9.19
N MET A 54 -2.79 18.89 -9.18
CA MET A 54 -1.78 18.06 -9.86
C MET A 54 -1.50 16.76 -9.10
N GLU A 55 -1.50 16.80 -7.77
CA GLU A 55 -1.34 15.63 -6.91
C GLU A 55 -2.53 14.67 -7.10
N GLN A 56 -3.75 15.22 -7.13
CA GLN A 56 -4.98 14.47 -7.32
C GLN A 56 -5.06 13.82 -8.71
N ASP A 57 -4.72 14.55 -9.78
CA ASP A 57 -4.66 14.02 -11.14
C ASP A 57 -3.61 12.91 -11.28
N ARG A 58 -2.45 13.07 -10.62
CA ARG A 58 -1.38 12.05 -10.60
C ARG A 58 -1.85 10.77 -9.91
N GLU A 59 -2.62 10.89 -8.84
CA GLU A 59 -3.17 9.74 -8.10
C GLU A 59 -4.24 9.00 -8.91
N VAL A 60 -5.13 9.72 -9.59
CA VAL A 60 -6.11 9.12 -10.52
C VAL A 60 -5.41 8.37 -11.66
N LEU A 61 -4.32 8.94 -12.20
CA LEU A 61 -3.51 8.27 -13.21
C LEU A 61 -2.84 6.99 -12.68
N ARG A 62 -2.28 7.02 -11.45
CA ARG A 62 -1.71 5.83 -10.81
C ARG A 62 -2.75 4.74 -10.61
N GLN A 63 -3.94 5.08 -10.13
CA GLN A 63 -5.03 4.10 -9.94
C GLN A 63 -5.41 3.42 -11.27
N ARG A 64 -5.56 4.20 -12.35
CA ARG A 64 -5.86 3.66 -13.69
C ARG A 64 -4.77 2.72 -14.20
N LEU A 65 -3.50 3.08 -13.98
CA LEU A 65 -2.36 2.24 -14.35
C LEU A 65 -2.36 0.92 -13.57
N ARG A 66 -2.61 0.94 -12.25
CA ARG A 66 -2.72 -0.29 -11.43
C ARG A 66 -3.85 -1.20 -11.88
N VAL A 67 -5.03 -0.65 -12.19
CA VAL A 67 -6.16 -1.42 -12.74
C VAL A 67 -5.77 -2.05 -14.09
N SER A 68 -5.07 -1.31 -14.95
CA SER A 68 -4.62 -1.82 -16.25
C SER A 68 -3.58 -2.95 -16.14
N LYS A 69 -2.68 -2.90 -15.16
CA LYS A 69 -1.71 -3.97 -14.87
C LYS A 69 -2.41 -5.22 -14.34
N ARG A 70 -3.36 -5.07 -13.40
CA ARG A 70 -4.17 -6.18 -12.87
C ARG A 70 -4.93 -6.89 -13.99
N LEU A 71 -5.56 -6.15 -14.91
CA LEU A 71 -6.26 -6.72 -16.06
C LEU A 71 -5.35 -7.51 -17.03
N ARG A 72 -4.06 -7.18 -17.05
CA ARG A 72 -3.05 -7.84 -17.92
C ARG A 72 -2.27 -8.94 -17.20
N ASN A 73 -2.53 -9.20 -15.92
CA ASN A 73 -1.72 -10.11 -15.08
C ASN A 73 -0.22 -9.79 -15.12
N GLU A 74 0.13 -8.51 -15.27
CA GLU A 74 1.53 -8.07 -15.24
C GLU A 74 2.08 -8.18 -13.80
N PRO A 75 3.31 -8.67 -13.60
CA PRO A 75 3.93 -8.72 -12.29
C PRO A 75 4.09 -7.31 -11.72
N LEU A 76 3.56 -7.10 -10.51
CA LEU A 76 3.71 -5.84 -9.77
C LEU A 76 5.17 -5.68 -9.32
N THR A 77 5.64 -4.45 -9.27
CA THR A 77 6.94 -4.14 -8.65
C THR A 77 6.84 -4.29 -7.13
N GLU A 78 7.95 -4.61 -6.46
CA GLU A 78 8.00 -4.77 -4.99
C GLU A 78 7.47 -3.52 -4.25
N SER A 79 7.73 -2.33 -4.79
CA SER A 79 7.19 -1.07 -4.29
C SER A 79 5.68 -0.94 -4.44
N GLU A 80 5.12 -1.38 -5.57
CA GLU A 80 3.66 -1.36 -5.79
C GLU A 80 2.96 -2.40 -4.91
N GLU A 81 3.59 -3.55 -4.69
CA GLU A 81 3.09 -4.60 -3.79
C GLU A 81 3.06 -4.11 -2.33
N LEU A 82 4.13 -3.45 -1.89
CA LEU A 82 4.21 -2.84 -0.56
C LEU A 82 3.14 -1.77 -0.35
N GLU A 83 2.91 -0.90 -1.34
CA GLU A 83 1.86 0.13 -1.28
C GLU A 83 0.43 -0.44 -1.19
N ILE A 84 0.21 -1.65 -1.70
CA ILE A 84 -1.10 -2.32 -1.60
C ILE A 84 -1.25 -3.01 -0.23
N VAL A 85 -0.17 -3.60 0.28
CA VAL A 85 -0.19 -4.42 1.48
C VAL A 85 -0.11 -3.59 2.78
N SER A 86 0.65 -2.49 2.77
CA SER A 86 0.68 -1.53 3.88
C SER A 86 1.12 -0.14 3.38
N PRO A 87 0.16 0.78 3.15
CA PRO A 87 0.44 2.16 2.78
C PRO A 87 1.36 2.89 3.77
N SER A 88 1.16 2.70 5.08
CA SER A 88 1.97 3.35 6.12
C SER A 88 3.44 2.96 6.06
N VAL A 89 3.76 1.67 5.85
CA VAL A 89 5.14 1.21 5.67
C VAL A 89 5.75 1.81 4.41
N ALA A 90 4.99 1.89 3.31
CA ALA A 90 5.45 2.51 2.08
C ALA A 90 5.71 4.02 2.23
N GLU A 91 4.90 4.71 3.02
CA GLU A 91 5.07 6.13 3.35
C GLU A 91 6.26 6.36 4.26
N ASN A 92 6.41 5.58 5.34
CA ASN A 92 7.53 5.68 6.28
C ASN A 92 8.89 5.48 5.60
N ARG A 93 8.95 4.66 4.55
CA ARG A 93 10.16 4.51 3.71
C ARG A 93 10.51 5.77 2.92
N LYS A 94 9.52 6.60 2.57
CA LYS A 94 9.70 7.84 1.81
C LYS A 94 9.94 9.04 2.72
N ARG A 95 9.42 9.01 3.96
CA ARG A 95 9.57 10.07 4.95
C ARG A 95 11.04 10.31 5.31
N SER A 96 11.39 11.59 5.45
CA SER A 96 12.72 12.03 5.92
C SER A 96 12.73 12.42 7.40
N GLU A 97 11.55 12.65 7.97
CA GLU A 97 11.36 13.07 9.36
C GLU A 97 11.38 11.88 10.32
N PRO A 98 11.91 12.05 11.54
CA PRO A 98 11.85 11.04 12.59
C PRO A 98 10.42 10.56 12.83
N VAL A 99 10.20 9.25 12.71
CA VAL A 99 8.92 8.62 13.02
C VAL A 99 9.02 7.92 14.38
N ASP A 100 7.98 8.08 15.19
CA ASP A 100 7.84 7.30 16.43
C ASP A 100 7.67 5.81 16.09
N PRO A 101 8.54 4.91 16.55
CA PRO A 101 8.50 3.51 16.14
C PRO A 101 7.22 2.79 16.59
N ASN A 102 6.63 3.15 17.73
CA ASN A 102 5.38 2.54 18.19
C ASN A 102 4.21 2.97 17.31
N ARG A 103 4.17 4.25 16.92
CA ARG A 103 3.19 4.76 15.96
C ARG A 103 3.31 4.05 14.61
N ALA A 104 4.52 3.96 14.05
CA ALA A 104 4.75 3.26 12.78
C ALA A 104 4.34 1.78 12.83
N PHE A 105 4.58 1.13 13.97
CA PHE A 105 4.17 -0.26 14.17
C PHE A 105 2.64 -0.38 14.23
N LEU A 106 1.97 0.45 15.02
CA LEU A 106 0.52 0.43 15.17
C LEU A 106 -0.22 0.76 13.87
N GLU A 107 0.22 1.79 13.14
CA GLU A 107 -0.38 2.18 11.85
C GLU A 107 -0.30 1.05 10.83
N CYS A 108 0.83 0.34 10.75
CA CYS A 108 0.93 -0.84 9.91
C CYS A 108 -0.01 -1.96 10.35
N CYS A 109 -0.17 -2.20 11.65
CA CYS A 109 -1.12 -3.21 12.13
C CYS A 109 -2.57 -2.88 11.74
N MET A 110 -2.92 -1.59 11.71
CA MET A 110 -4.24 -1.11 11.27
C MET A 110 -4.42 -1.27 9.76
N ASP A 111 -3.41 -0.90 8.94
CA ASP A 111 -3.43 -1.11 7.49
C ASP A 111 -3.66 -2.57 7.11
N ARG A 112 -3.14 -3.47 7.95
CA ARG A 112 -3.24 -4.92 7.78
C ARG A 112 -4.49 -5.55 8.40
N GLU A 113 -5.38 -4.71 8.92
CA GLU A 113 -6.69 -5.10 9.46
C GLU A 113 -6.58 -6.17 10.58
N LEU A 114 -5.57 -6.05 11.45
CA LEU A 114 -5.45 -6.94 12.59
C LEU A 114 -6.58 -6.69 13.61
N PRO A 115 -7.08 -7.74 14.29
CA PRO A 115 -8.14 -7.58 15.28
C PRO A 115 -7.65 -6.78 16.50
N ASP A 116 -8.57 -6.11 17.19
CA ASP A 116 -8.26 -5.24 18.34
C ASP A 116 -7.43 -5.93 19.43
N SER A 117 -7.67 -7.23 19.66
CA SER A 117 -6.87 -8.04 20.59
C SER A 117 -5.37 -7.99 20.25
N CYS A 118 -5.03 -8.00 18.97
CA CYS A 118 -3.66 -7.91 18.47
C CYS A 118 -3.15 -6.45 18.42
N LEU A 119 -4.01 -5.46 18.18
CA LEU A 119 -3.62 -4.05 18.16
C LEU A 119 -3.02 -3.60 19.51
N THR A 120 -3.54 -4.14 20.63
CA THR A 120 -2.96 -3.89 21.97
C THR A 120 -1.51 -4.37 22.12
N LYS A 121 -1.05 -5.25 21.22
CA LYS A 121 0.31 -5.78 21.18
C LYS A 121 1.17 -5.08 20.15
N CYS A 122 0.63 -4.24 19.27
CA CYS A 122 1.36 -3.49 18.24
C CYS A 122 2.11 -2.28 18.81
N ASN A 123 2.93 -2.53 19.82
CA ASN A 123 3.80 -1.58 20.49
C ASN A 123 5.04 -2.36 20.98
N PHE A 124 6.22 -1.80 20.82
CA PHE A 124 7.48 -2.49 21.15
C PHE A 124 7.63 -2.84 22.64
N GLY A 125 6.93 -2.12 23.53
CA GLY A 125 6.88 -2.43 24.96
C GLY A 125 5.96 -3.61 25.31
N THR A 126 4.86 -3.80 24.57
CA THR A 126 3.88 -4.88 24.81
C THR A 126 4.11 -6.10 23.94
N TYR A 127 4.80 -5.93 22.80
CA TYR A 127 5.22 -7.00 21.92
C TYR A 127 6.43 -7.69 22.54
N THR A 128 6.19 -8.69 23.38
CA THR A 128 7.23 -9.37 24.16
C THR A 128 7.21 -10.87 23.94
N LYS A 129 8.29 -11.55 24.36
CA LYS A 129 8.32 -13.02 24.41
C LYS A 129 7.11 -13.60 25.14
N GLN A 130 6.70 -12.97 26.24
CA GLN A 130 5.57 -13.44 27.07
C GLN A 130 4.24 -13.35 26.32
N ALA A 131 3.99 -12.22 25.63
CA ALA A 131 2.82 -12.05 24.79
C ALA A 131 2.77 -13.12 23.69
N LEU A 132 3.89 -13.34 22.98
CA LEU A 132 3.97 -14.37 21.94
C LEU A 132 3.76 -15.79 22.49
N THR A 133 4.31 -16.07 23.66
CA THR A 133 4.13 -17.37 24.33
C THR A 133 2.66 -17.60 24.69
N ALA A 134 1.97 -16.57 25.19
CA ALA A 134 0.53 -16.64 25.48
C ALA A 134 -0.31 -16.82 24.21
N MET A 135 0.01 -16.12 23.12
CA MET A 135 -0.64 -16.31 21.82
C MET A 135 -0.45 -17.74 21.28
N TYR A 136 0.77 -18.29 21.43
CA TYR A 136 1.11 -19.64 21.00
C TYR A 136 0.32 -20.72 21.75
N PHE A 137 0.22 -20.59 23.08
CA PHE A 137 -0.59 -21.50 23.91
C PHE A 137 -2.09 -21.17 23.89
N LYS A 138 -2.53 -20.24 23.02
CA LYS A 138 -3.93 -19.80 22.88
C LYS A 138 -4.53 -19.26 24.18
N GLN A 139 -3.68 -18.72 25.05
CA GLN A 139 -4.07 -18.05 26.28
C GLN A 139 -4.33 -16.54 26.05
N ASP A 140 -3.84 -16.00 24.93
CA ASP A 140 -4.12 -14.63 24.50
C ASP A 140 -5.23 -14.63 23.42
N PRO A 141 -6.17 -13.66 23.45
CA PRO A 141 -7.20 -13.51 22.42
C PRO A 141 -6.66 -13.13 21.03
N CYS A 142 -5.41 -12.68 20.93
CA CYS A 142 -4.73 -12.50 19.66
C CYS A 142 -4.21 -13.85 19.14
N PRO A 143 -4.67 -14.34 17.98
CA PRO A 143 -4.24 -15.63 17.47
C PRO A 143 -2.79 -15.59 16.99
N LEU A 144 -2.06 -16.70 17.14
CA LEU A 144 -0.69 -16.84 16.65
C LEU A 144 -0.55 -16.54 15.14
N ALA A 145 -1.60 -16.79 14.33
CA ALA A 145 -1.58 -16.48 12.91
C ALA A 145 -1.33 -14.98 12.61
N ALA A 146 -1.75 -14.09 13.50
CA ALA A 146 -1.50 -12.65 13.38
C ALA A 146 -0.03 -12.27 13.65
N MET A 147 0.76 -13.15 14.28
CA MET A 147 2.18 -12.90 14.59
C MET A 147 2.97 -12.54 13.34
N LYS A 148 2.73 -13.22 12.21
CA LYS A 148 3.44 -12.96 10.95
C LYS A 148 3.29 -11.49 10.51
N GLU A 149 2.07 -10.98 10.63
CA GLU A 149 1.75 -9.61 10.21
C GLU A 149 2.26 -8.59 11.21
N MET A 150 2.21 -8.90 12.51
CA MET A 150 2.83 -8.07 13.53
C MET A 150 4.35 -7.99 13.36
N GLN A 151 5.01 -9.11 13.06
CA GLN A 151 6.45 -9.16 12.82
C GLN A 151 6.83 -8.36 11.56
N PHE A 152 6.04 -8.50 10.48
CA PHE A 152 6.18 -7.67 9.28
C PHE A 152 6.11 -6.18 9.59
N CYS A 153 5.12 -5.78 10.40
CA CYS A 153 4.91 -4.39 10.77
C CYS A 153 6.01 -3.85 11.70
N ALA A 154 6.44 -4.63 12.68
CA ALA A 154 7.56 -4.25 13.55
C ALA A 154 8.84 -4.02 12.74
N ALA A 155 9.12 -4.89 11.76
CA ALA A 155 10.29 -4.81 10.89
C ALA A 155 10.12 -3.88 9.67
N GLN A 156 8.96 -3.23 9.50
CA GLN A 156 8.67 -2.34 8.36
C GLN A 156 8.95 -2.99 6.98
N GLY A 157 8.73 -4.30 6.88
CA GLY A 157 8.94 -5.10 5.68
C GLY A 157 10.39 -5.19 5.18
N ARG A 158 11.38 -5.01 6.06
CA ARG A 158 12.82 -5.02 5.71
C ARG A 158 13.49 -6.33 6.13
N ASP A 159 14.75 -6.48 5.74
CA ASP A 159 15.61 -7.60 6.12
C ASP A 159 16.60 -7.16 7.20
N HIS A 160 16.46 -7.71 8.40
CA HIS A 160 17.35 -7.46 9.55
C HIS A 160 18.24 -8.66 9.88
N SER A 161 18.38 -9.63 8.98
CA SER A 161 19.14 -10.86 9.21
C SER A 161 20.58 -10.61 9.69
N GLU A 162 21.27 -9.60 9.15
CA GLU A 162 22.62 -9.21 9.56
C GLU A 162 22.67 -8.72 11.03
N CYS A 163 21.71 -7.86 11.41
CA CYS A 163 21.59 -7.39 12.79
C CYS A 163 21.25 -8.54 13.74
N CYS A 164 20.31 -9.39 13.35
CA CYS A 164 19.90 -10.54 14.14
C CYS A 164 21.02 -11.54 14.36
N ALA A 165 21.81 -11.84 13.32
CA ALA A 165 22.95 -12.74 13.42
C ALA A 165 23.99 -12.20 14.42
N ARG A 166 24.30 -10.90 14.34
CA ARG A 166 25.22 -10.23 15.30
C ARG A 166 24.69 -10.21 16.73
N ASN A 167 23.37 -10.06 16.90
CA ASN A 167 22.72 -10.05 18.22
C ASN A 167 22.36 -11.45 18.74
N GLY A 168 22.97 -12.50 18.17
CA GLY A 168 22.88 -13.86 18.71
C GLY A 168 21.51 -14.52 18.57
N VAL A 169 20.68 -14.09 17.61
CA VAL A 169 19.40 -14.74 17.29
C VAL A 169 19.61 -16.19 16.81
N THR A 170 20.78 -16.48 16.24
CA THR A 170 21.17 -17.80 15.75
C THR A 170 21.73 -18.72 16.84
N THR A 171 21.86 -18.27 18.09
CA THR A 171 22.43 -19.09 19.18
C THR A 171 21.39 -19.97 19.87
N THR A 172 20.17 -20.05 19.33
CA THR A 172 19.10 -20.91 19.88
C THR A 172 19.28 -22.34 19.37
N LEU A 173 18.49 -23.27 19.92
CA LEU A 173 18.45 -24.65 19.43
C LEU A 173 18.04 -24.75 17.95
N ALA A 174 17.24 -23.80 17.45
CA ALA A 174 16.80 -23.74 16.05
C ALA A 174 17.84 -23.12 15.11
N GLY A 175 18.91 -22.52 15.66
CA GLY A 175 20.04 -22.03 14.89
C GLY A 175 19.67 -20.95 13.86
N MET A 176 20.17 -21.14 12.63
CA MET A 176 19.96 -20.20 11.52
C MET A 176 18.49 -20.06 11.09
N LYS A 177 17.61 -21.01 11.45
CA LYS A 177 16.17 -20.93 11.15
C LYS A 177 15.55 -19.67 11.76
N CYS A 178 16.08 -19.16 12.85
CA CYS A 178 15.53 -17.97 13.49
C CYS A 178 15.71 -16.68 12.68
N LEU A 179 16.63 -16.66 11.70
CA LEU A 179 16.79 -15.52 10.79
C LEU A 179 15.58 -15.34 9.86
N THR A 180 14.76 -16.38 9.69
CA THR A 180 13.51 -16.32 8.93
C THR A 180 12.52 -15.30 9.50
N PHE A 181 12.56 -15.05 10.81
CA PHE A 181 11.74 -14.01 11.47
C PHE A 181 12.36 -12.61 11.41
N CYS A 182 13.60 -12.50 10.93
CA CYS A 182 14.31 -11.23 10.75
C CYS A 182 14.22 -10.72 9.31
N ASP A 183 14.07 -11.62 8.34
CA ASP A 183 13.74 -11.26 6.96
C ASP A 183 12.22 -11.13 6.83
N GLN A 184 11.71 -9.90 6.88
CA GLN A 184 10.28 -9.62 6.79
C GLN A 184 9.89 -9.00 5.44
N ARG A 185 10.67 -9.23 4.38
CA ARG A 185 10.28 -8.82 3.02
C ARG A 185 9.09 -9.63 2.50
N LEU A 186 8.35 -9.02 1.59
CA LEU A 186 7.23 -9.68 0.90
C LEU A 186 7.72 -10.85 0.04
N GLY A 187 6.84 -11.83 -0.21
CA GLY A 187 7.13 -12.98 -1.09
C GLY A 187 7.68 -14.24 -0.41
N LYS A 188 7.92 -14.23 0.90
CA LYS A 188 8.36 -15.43 1.66
C LYS A 188 7.35 -15.81 2.75
N PRO A 189 6.21 -16.43 2.44
CA PRO A 189 5.30 -16.93 3.46
C PRO A 189 5.96 -18.09 4.21
N THR A 190 6.34 -17.87 5.45
CA THR A 190 6.98 -18.89 6.29
C THR A 190 5.91 -19.60 7.10
N GLN A 191 5.77 -20.90 6.89
CA GLN A 191 4.91 -21.72 7.74
C GLN A 191 5.63 -21.95 9.07
N LEU A 192 5.07 -21.39 10.13
CA LEU A 192 5.61 -21.54 11.48
C LEU A 192 5.14 -22.87 12.04
N ASP A 193 6.07 -23.82 12.16
CA ASP A 193 5.87 -25.08 12.88
C ASP A 193 6.48 -25.01 14.30
N MET A 194 6.36 -26.10 15.05
CA MET A 194 6.89 -26.19 16.42
C MET A 194 8.43 -26.08 16.46
N SER A 195 9.14 -26.26 15.35
CA SER A 195 10.60 -26.20 15.30
C SER A 195 11.15 -24.77 15.48
N TYR A 196 10.28 -23.77 15.35
CA TYR A 196 10.62 -22.35 15.52
C TYR A 196 10.44 -21.83 16.95
N VAL A 197 9.82 -22.59 17.85
CA VAL A 197 9.60 -22.19 19.25
C VAL A 197 10.89 -21.74 19.96
N PRO A 198 12.05 -22.40 19.79
CA PRO A 198 13.30 -21.95 20.40
C PRO A 198 13.74 -20.54 19.95
N CYS A 199 13.27 -20.05 18.81
CA CYS A 199 13.58 -18.70 18.35
C CYS A 199 13.00 -17.62 19.28
N PHE A 200 11.91 -17.92 19.99
CA PHE A 200 11.30 -16.96 20.90
C PHE A 200 12.19 -16.64 22.12
N ASP A 201 13.18 -17.48 22.44
CA ASP A 201 14.17 -17.19 23.50
C ASP A 201 15.04 -15.97 23.17
N ARG A 202 15.19 -15.65 21.88
CA ARG A 202 15.93 -14.48 21.40
C ARG A 202 15.02 -13.39 20.83
N PHE A 203 13.72 -13.46 21.10
CA PHE A 203 12.74 -12.54 20.53
C PHE A 203 13.05 -11.06 20.84
N GLU A 204 13.47 -10.75 22.07
CA GLU A 204 13.83 -9.38 22.45
C GLU A 204 15.02 -8.85 21.63
N ASN A 205 15.99 -9.72 21.29
CA ASN A 205 17.13 -9.36 20.44
C ASN A 205 16.70 -9.06 19.00
N MET A 206 15.71 -9.81 18.49
CA MET A 206 15.13 -9.60 17.16
C MET A 206 14.39 -8.26 17.13
N LYS A 207 13.52 -8.05 18.13
CA LYS A 207 12.74 -6.83 18.31
C LYS A 207 13.62 -5.59 18.45
N ALA A 208 14.73 -5.70 19.18
CA ALA A 208 15.70 -4.61 19.32
C ALA A 208 16.27 -4.18 17.97
N CYS A 209 16.60 -5.11 17.07
CA CYS A 209 17.05 -4.78 15.71
C CYS A 209 16.03 -3.96 14.94
N PHE A 210 14.74 -4.30 15.04
CA PHE A 210 13.68 -3.56 14.35
C PHE A 210 13.50 -2.14 14.91
N TRP A 211 13.50 -2.00 16.24
CA TRP A 211 13.43 -0.71 16.91
C TRP A 211 14.63 0.19 16.56
N HIS A 212 15.83 -0.38 16.58
CA HIS A 212 17.05 0.35 16.24
C HIS A 212 17.06 0.78 14.78
N ASP A 213 16.59 -0.05 13.85
CA ASP A 213 16.50 0.37 12.45
C ASP A 213 15.59 1.61 12.30
N LEU A 214 14.40 1.59 12.89
CA LEU A 214 13.48 2.73 12.88
C LEU A 214 14.07 4.00 13.51
N THR A 215 14.81 3.88 14.61
CA THR A 215 15.38 5.05 15.32
C THR A 215 16.69 5.56 14.72
N HIS A 216 17.53 4.68 14.15
CA HIS A 216 18.81 5.05 13.55
C HIS A 216 18.69 5.49 12.08
N PHE A 217 17.65 5.08 11.36
CA PHE A 217 17.38 5.56 10.00
C PHE A 217 17.38 7.09 9.91
N TYR A 218 16.94 7.76 10.99
CA TYR A 218 16.87 9.21 11.09
C TYR A 218 18.11 9.88 11.70
N LYS A 219 19.09 9.12 12.19
CA LYS A 219 20.37 9.66 12.69
C LYS A 219 21.49 9.66 11.64
N ARG A 220 21.32 8.95 10.53
CA ARG A 220 22.34 8.77 9.47
C ARG A 220 22.16 9.70 8.26
N LYS A 221 21.36 10.76 8.39
CA LYS A 221 21.32 11.87 7.43
C LYS A 221 21.88 13.13 8.05
#